data_AF-A0A6A3YSI7-F1
#
_entry.id   AF-A0A6A3YSI7-F1
#
_cell.length_a   1.000
_cell.length_b   1.000
_cell.length_c   1.000
_cell.angle_alpha   90.00
_cell.angle_beta   90.00
_cell.angle_gamma   90.00
#
_symmetry.space_group_name_H-M   'P 1'
#
loop_
_entity.id
_entity.type
_entity.pdbx_description
1 polymer ?
#
loop_
_entity_poly.entity_id
_entity_poly.type
_entity_poly.pdbx_seq_one_letter_code
_entity_poly.pdbx_strand_id
1 'polypeptide(L)'
;MTGHERASKPNSAAHSSPTRDPQAQVTMHLMYYLGDDGKRVYTLKKETSAGAPTCSAHPARFSPDDKFSKERITTKKRFGLLPTQSPDPIFQ
;
A
#
# COMPACT_ATOMS: atom_id res chain seq x y z
N MET A 1 43.98 9.10 54.10
CA MET A 1 43.97 8.44 52.78
C MET A 1 43.32 7.08 52.94
N THR A 2 42.01 6.99 52.80
CA THR A 2 41.26 5.73 52.89
C THR A 2 40.18 5.80 51.82
N GLY A 3 40.43 5.08 50.72
CA GLY A 3 39.61 5.11 49.52
C GLY A 3 38.22 4.52 49.76
N HIS A 4 37.20 5.19 49.24
CA HIS A 4 35.86 4.64 49.09
C HIS A 4 35.79 3.92 47.74
N GLU A 5 35.87 2.60 47.79
CA GLU A 5 35.66 1.70 46.65
C GLU A 5 34.16 1.61 46.37
N ARG A 6 33.68 2.29 45.32
CA ARG A 6 32.32 2.08 44.79
C ARG A 6 32.38 1.01 43.71
N ALA A 7 31.92 -0.18 44.08
CA ALA A 7 31.69 -1.28 43.15
C ALA A 7 30.71 -0.87 42.03
N SER A 8 31.13 -1.11 40.79
CA SER A 8 30.38 -0.94 39.55
C SER A 8 29.17 -1.91 39.51
N LYS A 9 27.98 -1.38 39.25
CA LYS A 9 26.79 -2.20 38.95
C LYS A 9 26.91 -2.72 37.51
N PRO A 10 26.70 -4.02 37.24
CA PRO A 10 26.58 -4.50 35.86
C PRO A 10 25.22 -4.07 35.30
N ASN A 11 25.24 -3.17 34.29
CA ASN A 11 24.06 -2.87 33.49
C ASN A 11 23.76 -4.09 32.61
N SER A 12 22.71 -4.84 32.95
CA SER A 12 22.14 -5.88 32.11
C SER A 12 21.48 -5.24 30.89
N ALA A 13 22.23 -5.11 29.79
CA ALA A 13 21.68 -4.78 28.49
C ALA A 13 20.91 -6.00 27.96
N ALA A 14 19.68 -6.18 28.44
CA ALA A 14 18.71 -7.10 27.87
C ALA A 14 18.52 -6.73 26.39
N HIS A 15 19.04 -7.59 25.51
CA HIS A 15 18.73 -7.55 24.09
C HIS A 15 17.29 -8.03 23.95
N SER A 16 16.34 -7.09 23.98
CA SER A 16 14.96 -7.36 23.61
C SER A 16 14.92 -7.63 22.10
N SER A 17 14.85 -8.91 21.74
CA SER A 17 14.50 -9.35 20.40
C SER A 17 13.24 -8.60 19.95
N PRO A 18 13.19 -8.02 18.74
CA PRO A 18 11.96 -7.42 18.24
C PRO A 18 10.93 -8.55 18.03
N THR A 19 9.96 -8.62 18.94
CA THR A 19 8.74 -9.40 18.76
C THR A 19 8.08 -8.89 17.49
N ARG A 20 8.08 -9.69 16.41
CA ARG A 20 7.27 -9.40 15.23
C ARG A 20 5.81 -9.49 15.64
N ASP A 21 5.14 -8.35 15.72
CA ASP A 21 3.70 -8.31 15.94
C ASP A 21 2.99 -9.09 14.82
N PRO A 22 2.14 -10.08 15.15
CA PRO A 22 1.41 -10.89 14.17
C PRO A 22 0.29 -10.11 13.44
N GLN A 23 0.16 -8.80 13.66
CA GLN A 23 -0.75 -7.89 12.97
C GLN A 23 -0.02 -6.84 12.10
N ALA A 24 1.12 -7.19 11.51
CA ALA A 24 1.66 -6.42 10.39
C ALA A 24 0.70 -6.57 9.19
N GLN A 25 -0.38 -5.79 9.19
CA GLN A 25 -1.19 -5.54 8.00
C GLN A 25 -0.21 -5.11 6.90
N VAL A 26 -0.30 -5.73 5.73
CA VAL A 26 0.49 -5.32 4.56
C VAL A 26 0.04 -3.90 4.19
N THR A 27 0.65 -2.90 4.81
CA THR A 27 0.29 -1.50 4.63
C THR A 27 0.90 -1.02 3.32
N MET A 28 0.04 -0.93 2.32
CA MET A 28 0.41 -0.41 1.02
C MET A 28 0.62 1.11 1.07
N HIS A 29 1.85 1.53 1.39
CA HIS A 29 2.21 2.95 1.54
C HIS A 29 2.51 3.67 0.23
N LEU A 30 2.88 2.94 -0.81
CA LEU A 30 3.23 3.55 -2.10
C LEU A 30 1.99 4.11 -2.81
N MET A 31 1.96 5.42 -2.98
CA MET A 31 0.92 6.17 -3.67
C MET A 31 1.42 6.68 -5.03
N TYR A 32 0.52 7.15 -5.89
CA TYR A 32 0.86 7.82 -7.14
C TYR A 32 -0.16 8.89 -7.54
N TYR A 33 0.25 9.77 -8.45
CA TYR A 33 -0.63 10.63 -9.23
C TYR A 33 -0.22 10.56 -10.72
N LEU A 34 -1.06 11.07 -11.62
CA LEU A 34 -0.73 11.17 -13.04
C LEU A 34 -0.05 12.51 -13.31
N GLY A 35 1.14 12.47 -13.88
CA GLY A 35 1.82 13.67 -14.39
C GLY A 35 1.23 14.13 -15.72
N ASP A 36 1.71 15.26 -16.22
CA ASP A 36 1.23 15.87 -17.48
C ASP A 36 1.48 14.98 -18.70
N ASP A 37 2.46 14.08 -18.62
CA ASP A 37 2.77 13.09 -19.65
C ASP A 37 1.92 11.81 -19.55
N GLY A 38 0.97 11.78 -18.62
CA GLY A 38 0.12 10.62 -18.33
C GLY A 38 0.84 9.47 -17.60
N LYS A 39 2.12 9.64 -17.22
CA LYS A 39 2.84 8.61 -16.45
C LYS A 39 2.56 8.73 -14.97
N ARG A 40 2.71 7.61 -14.27
CA ARG A 40 2.57 7.56 -12.81
C ARG A 40 3.81 8.16 -12.15
N VAL A 41 3.61 9.19 -11.33
CA VAL A 41 4.64 9.72 -10.42
C VAL A 41 4.38 9.19 -9.02
N TYR A 42 5.34 8.46 -8.48
CA TYR A 42 5.20 7.75 -7.20
C TYR A 42 5.60 8.62 -6.00
N THR A 43 4.91 8.44 -4.89
CA THR A 43 5.14 9.19 -3.65
C THR A 43 4.64 8.42 -2.43
N LEU A 44 5.12 8.79 -1.24
CA LEU A 44 4.59 8.31 0.04
C LEU A 44 3.56 9.29 0.64
N LYS A 45 3.45 10.50 0.07
CA LYS A 45 2.52 11.53 0.51
C LYS A 45 1.09 11.21 0.08
N LYS A 46 0.12 11.58 0.91
CA LYS A 46 -1.33 11.43 0.62
C LYS A 46 -1.89 12.53 -0.29
N GLU A 47 -1.12 13.60 -0.46
CA GLU A 47 -1.48 14.75 -1.28
C GLU A 47 -0.31 15.14 -2.18
N THR A 48 -0.63 15.66 -3.35
CA THR A 48 0.30 16.27 -4.28
C THR A 48 0.71 17.66 -3.80
N SER A 49 1.74 18.26 -4.42
CA SER A 49 2.13 19.66 -4.13
C SER A 49 1.02 20.67 -4.44
N ALA A 50 0.08 20.31 -5.32
CA ALA A 50 -1.10 21.12 -5.65
C ALA A 50 -2.31 20.84 -4.72
N GLY A 51 -2.17 19.97 -3.71
CA GLY A 51 -3.25 19.61 -2.77
C GLY A 51 -4.23 18.55 -3.29
N ALA A 52 -4.05 18.03 -4.50
CA ALA A 52 -4.89 16.92 -5.00
C ALA A 52 -4.53 15.60 -4.29
N PRO A 53 -5.51 14.73 -3.96
CA PRO A 53 -5.26 13.46 -3.28
C PRO A 53 -4.52 12.47 -4.19
N THR A 54 -3.62 11.68 -3.61
CA THR A 54 -2.89 10.63 -4.32
C THR A 54 -3.62 9.28 -4.24
N CYS A 55 -3.44 8.44 -5.26
CA CYS A 55 -4.06 7.12 -5.37
C CYS A 55 -3.12 6.00 -4.90
N SER A 56 -3.65 4.88 -4.41
CA SER A 56 -2.82 3.69 -4.11
C SER A 56 -2.19 3.14 -5.38
N ALA A 57 -0.88 2.92 -5.38
CA ALA A 57 -0.17 2.31 -6.50
C ALA A 57 -0.51 0.82 -6.71
N HIS A 58 -1.16 0.21 -5.73
CA HIS A 58 -1.38 -1.22 -5.68
C HIS A 58 -2.78 -1.59 -6.14
N PRO A 59 -2.94 -2.68 -6.91
CA PRO A 59 -4.24 -3.12 -7.39
C PRO A 59 -5.15 -3.52 -6.23
N ALA A 60 -6.46 -3.41 -6.44
CA ALA A 60 -7.45 -3.93 -5.49
C ALA A 60 -7.27 -5.44 -5.32
N ARG A 61 -7.45 -5.92 -4.09
CA ARG A 61 -7.30 -7.35 -3.76
C ARG A 61 -8.34 -8.18 -4.53
N PHE A 62 -7.88 -9.20 -5.23
CA PHE A 62 -8.76 -10.20 -5.83
C PHE A 62 -9.31 -11.14 -4.76
N SER A 63 -10.62 -11.39 -4.80
CA SER A 63 -11.28 -12.42 -3.98
C SER A 63 -12.13 -13.28 -4.91
N PRO A 64 -11.99 -14.61 -4.90
CA PRO A 64 -12.88 -15.49 -5.65
C PRO A 64 -14.35 -15.36 -5.20
N ASP A 65 -14.56 -15.10 -3.91
CA ASP A 65 -15.84 -14.97 -3.21
C ASP A 65 -16.34 -13.51 -3.13
N ASP A 66 -16.04 -12.70 -4.14
CA ASP A 66 -16.45 -11.30 -4.16
C ASP A 66 -17.97 -11.14 -4.27
N LYS A 67 -18.60 -10.86 -3.12
CA LYS A 67 -20.05 -10.64 -2.96
C LYS A 67 -20.61 -9.54 -3.86
N PHE A 68 -19.80 -8.56 -4.26
CA PHE A 68 -20.24 -7.41 -5.07
C PHE A 68 -19.83 -7.53 -6.55
N SER A 69 -19.48 -8.74 -6.99
CA SER A 69 -19.08 -9.01 -8.37
C SER A 69 -20.18 -8.66 -9.38
N LYS A 70 -21.45 -8.98 -9.09
CA LYS A 70 -22.59 -8.69 -9.97
C LYS A 70 -22.78 -7.19 -10.19
N GLU A 71 -22.67 -6.40 -9.13
CA GLU A 71 -22.82 -4.95 -9.14
C GLU A 71 -21.67 -4.29 -9.91
N ARG A 72 -20.44 -4.78 -9.72
CA ARG A 72 -19.27 -4.33 -10.50
C ARG A 72 -19.48 -4.56 -11.98
N ILE A 73 -19.87 -5.76 -12.39
CA ILE A 73 -20.09 -6.10 -13.81
C ILE A 73 -21.23 -5.27 -14.40
N THR A 74 -22.35 -5.12 -13.68
CA THR A 74 -23.49 -4.30 -14.12
C THR A 74 -23.07 -2.85 -14.34
N THR A 75 -22.29 -2.28 -13.43
CA THR A 75 -21.79 -0.90 -13.54
C THR A 75 -20.83 -0.75 -14.72
N LYS A 76 -19.86 -1.67 -14.89
CA LYS A 76 -18.98 -1.66 -16.06
C LYS A 76 -19.76 -1.75 -17.38
N LYS A 77 -20.79 -2.60 -17.43
CA LYS A 77 -21.66 -2.76 -18.62
C LYS A 77 -22.36 -1.46 -18.99
N ARG A 78 -22.92 -0.74 -18.01
CA ARG A 78 -23.62 0.56 -18.23
C ARG A 78 -22.71 1.63 -18.84
N PHE A 79 -21.44 1.64 -18.48
CA PHE A 79 -20.45 2.60 -18.97
C PHE A 79 -19.64 2.10 -20.18
N GLY A 80 -19.97 0.94 -20.76
CA GLY A 80 -19.23 0.42 -21.91
C GLY A 80 -17.80 -0.04 -21.60
N LEU A 81 -17.48 -0.35 -20.33
CA LEU A 81 -16.13 -0.64 -19.85
C LEU A 81 -15.80 -2.15 -19.82
N LEU A 82 -16.71 -3.02 -20.27
CA LEU A 82 -16.42 -4.45 -20.35
C LEU A 82 -15.65 -4.74 -21.65
N PRO A 83 -14.51 -5.47 -21.58
CA PRO A 83 -13.78 -5.87 -22.78
C PRO A 83 -14.66 -6.63 -23.79
N THR A 84 -15.60 -7.44 -23.29
CA THR A 84 -16.53 -8.25 -24.10
C THR A 84 -17.59 -7.45 -24.85
N GLN A 85 -17.66 -6.12 -24.66
CA GLN A 85 -18.59 -5.26 -25.41
C GLN A 85 -18.02 -4.83 -26.77
N SER A 86 -16.71 -4.93 -26.96
CA SER A 86 -16.04 -4.68 -28.24
C SER A 86 -15.74 -6.01 -28.93
N PRO A 87 -15.70 -6.05 -30.28
CA PRO A 87 -15.18 -7.20 -30.99
C PRO A 87 -13.73 -7.47 -30.58
N ASP A 88 -13.32 -8.74 -30.57
CA ASP A 88 -11.95 -9.11 -30.27
C ASP A 88 -11.00 -8.38 -31.24
N PRO A 89 -9.87 -7.83 -30.73
CA PRO A 89 -8.90 -7.18 -31.59
C PRO A 89 -8.40 -8.18 -32.64
N ILE A 90 -8.52 -7.81 -33.92
CA ILE A 90 -7.93 -8.58 -35.01
C ILE A 90 -6.42 -8.35 -34.92
N PHE A 91 -5.69 -9.36 -34.46
CA PHE A 91 -4.23 -9.38 -34.54
C PHE A 91 -3.86 -9.67 -36.01
N GLN A 92 -3.36 -8.66 -36.72
CA GLN A 92 -2.78 -8.79 -38.06
C GLN A 92 -1.28 -9.11 -37.98
#